data_AF-H1BBK9-F1
#
_entry.id   AF-H1BBK9-F1
#
_cell.length_a   1.000
_cell.length_b   1.000
_cell.length_c   1.000
_cell.angle_alpha   90.00
_cell.angle_beta   90.00
_cell.angle_gamma   90.00
#
_symmetry.space_group_name_H-M   'P 1'
#
loop_
_entity.id
_entity.type
_entity.pdbx_description
1 polymer ?
#
loop_
_entity_poly.entity_id
_entity_poly.type
_entity_poly.pdbx_seq_one_letter_code
_entity_poly.pdbx_strand_id
1 'polypeptide(L)'
;RIQTMQQENAQLKAQILNSQIDAKVAELAGTLGVQAEKVPFLSKLVDRANATKEDGTLNDDNIKTAIETVLKAFPDFKSTTQAGGFQQIGGGNQGTAGGNGVDDQLDNIFGVKKK
;
A
#
# COMPACT_ATOMS: atom_id res chain seq x y z
N ARG A 1 -10.32 32.76 15.89
CA ARG A 1 -9.23 31.97 16.54
C ARG A 1 -9.74 30.61 17.05
N ILE A 2 -10.67 30.53 18.01
CA ILE A 2 -11.17 29.22 18.49
C ILE A 2 -11.92 28.43 17.39
N GLN A 3 -12.80 29.08 16.63
CA GLN A 3 -13.49 28.43 15.50
C GLN A 3 -12.53 27.93 14.41
N THR A 4 -11.49 28.73 14.09
CA THR A 4 -10.44 28.35 13.14
C THR A 4 -9.69 27.10 13.61
N MET A 5 -9.29 27.04 14.88
CA MET A 5 -8.64 25.85 15.46
C MET A 5 -9.57 24.63 15.52
N GLN A 6 -10.87 24.82 15.78
CA GLN A 6 -11.83 23.70 15.76
C GLN A 6 -12.00 23.14 14.35
N GLN A 7 -12.04 24.01 13.33
CA GLN A 7 -12.08 23.61 11.92
C GLN A 7 -10.82 22.88 11.50
N GLU A 8 -9.64 23.40 11.86
CA GLU A 8 -8.36 22.74 11.60
C GLU A 8 -8.30 21.36 12.24
N ASN A 9 -8.75 21.21 13.49
CA ASN A 9 -8.80 19.90 14.17
C ASN A 9 -9.75 18.91 13.47
N ALA A 10 -10.91 19.38 13.01
CA ALA A 10 -11.86 18.53 12.27
C ALA A 10 -11.28 18.10 10.92
N GLN A 11 -10.62 19.01 10.21
CA GLN A 11 -9.93 18.72 8.95
C GLN A 11 -8.77 17.75 9.15
N LEU A 12 -7.94 17.94 10.17
CA LEU A 12 -6.84 17.04 10.52
C LEU A 12 -7.36 15.63 10.84
N LYS A 13 -8.42 15.51 11.64
CA LYS A 13 -9.06 14.22 11.94
C LYS A 13 -9.57 13.54 10.67
N ALA A 14 -10.24 14.28 9.79
CA ALA A 14 -10.71 13.75 8.51
C ALA A 14 -9.55 13.34 7.59
N GLN A 15 -8.44 14.08 7.57
CA GLN A 15 -7.25 13.72 6.80
C GLN A 15 -6.58 12.45 7.34
N ILE A 16 -6.45 12.33 8.67
CA ILE A 16 -5.91 11.13 9.32
C ILE A 16 -6.77 9.92 8.96
N LEU A 17 -8.10 10.04 9.10
CA LEU A 17 -9.04 8.97 8.77
C LEU A 17 -8.96 8.57 7.30
N ASN A 18 -8.91 9.55 6.39
CA ASN A 18 -8.72 9.27 4.97
C ASN A 18 -7.40 8.56 4.70
N SER A 19 -6.31 9.01 5.32
CA SER A 19 -4.99 8.39 5.17
C SER A 19 -4.99 6.95 5.69
N GLN A 20 -5.70 6.68 6.79
CA GLN A 20 -5.87 5.32 7.33
C GLN A 20 -6.65 4.42 6.36
N ILE A 21 -7.75 4.92 5.78
CA ILE A 21 -8.52 4.19 4.76
C ILE A 21 -7.61 3.89 3.56
N ASP A 22 -6.86 4.88 3.07
CA ASP A 22 -5.99 4.70 1.90
C ASP A 22 -4.86 3.71 2.17
N ALA A 23 -4.26 3.75 3.37
CA ALA A 23 -3.26 2.78 3.80
C ALA A 23 -3.84 1.36 3.84
N LYS A 24 -5.04 1.19 4.40
CA LYS A 24 -5.74 -0.10 4.47
C LYS A 24 -6.10 -0.62 3.07
N VAL A 25 -6.55 0.26 2.18
CA VAL A 25 -6.84 -0.09 0.79
C VAL A 25 -5.56 -0.55 0.08
N ALA A 26 -4.44 0.16 0.26
CA ALA A 26 -3.16 -0.24 -0.34
C ALA A 26 -2.66 -1.59 0.18
N GLU A 27 -2.78 -1.84 1.50
CA GLU A 27 -2.44 -3.12 2.14
C GLU A 27 -3.26 -4.28 1.57
N LEU A 28 -4.59 -4.11 1.52
CA LEU A 28 -5.52 -5.12 1.01
C LEU A 28 -5.36 -5.32 -0.50
N ALA A 29 -5.10 -4.25 -1.25
CA ALA A 29 -4.82 -4.31 -2.68
C ALA A 29 -3.57 -5.14 -2.98
N GLY A 30 -2.48 -4.94 -2.21
CA GLY A 30 -1.29 -5.78 -2.31
C GLY A 30 -1.57 -7.25 -2.01
N THR A 31 -2.34 -7.52 -0.95
CA THR A 31 -2.74 -8.89 -0.56
C THR A 31 -3.63 -9.55 -1.62
N LEU A 32 -4.51 -8.78 -2.25
CA LEU A 32 -5.43 -9.24 -3.29
C LEU A 32 -4.76 -9.30 -4.68
N GLY A 33 -3.47 -9.02 -4.78
CA GLY A 33 -2.71 -9.09 -6.04
C GLY A 33 -3.13 -8.02 -7.05
N VAL A 34 -3.48 -6.83 -6.59
CA VAL A 34 -3.76 -5.67 -7.45
C VAL A 34 -2.45 -5.10 -7.99
N GLN A 35 -2.44 -4.70 -9.26
CA GLN A 35 -1.29 -4.05 -9.89
C GLN A 35 -0.96 -2.72 -9.17
N ALA A 36 0.31 -2.48 -8.89
CA ALA A 36 0.77 -1.31 -8.12
C ALA A 36 0.34 0.01 -8.80
N GLU A 37 0.38 0.06 -10.12
CA GLU A 37 -0.01 1.22 -10.94
C GLU A 37 -1.52 1.48 -10.88
N LYS A 38 -2.31 0.47 -10.51
CA LYS A 38 -3.76 0.52 -10.41
C LYS A 38 -4.25 0.83 -9.00
N VAL A 39 -3.41 0.68 -7.96
CA VAL A 39 -3.77 0.99 -6.56
C VAL A 39 -4.31 2.43 -6.39
N PRO A 40 -3.71 3.48 -6.98
CA PRO A 40 -4.24 4.84 -6.87
C PRO A 40 -5.62 5.01 -7.52
N PHE A 41 -5.91 4.22 -8.56
CA PHE A 41 -7.22 4.22 -9.21
C PHE A 41 -8.24 3.42 -8.41
N LEU A 42 -7.82 2.28 -7.86
CA LEU A 42 -8.64 1.47 -6.95
C LEU A 42 -9.08 2.29 -5.74
N SER A 43 -8.16 3.00 -5.06
CA SER A 43 -8.50 3.85 -3.90
C SER A 43 -9.56 4.92 -4.22
N LYS A 44 -9.63 5.41 -5.46
CA LYS A 44 -10.67 6.37 -5.91
C LYS A 44 -12.02 5.71 -6.22
N LEU A 45 -12.02 4.42 -6.58
CA LEU A 45 -13.22 3.67 -6.95
C LEU A 45 -13.81 2.89 -5.78
N VAL A 46 -13.01 2.60 -4.76
CA VAL A 46 -13.46 1.96 -3.52
C VAL A 46 -14.50 2.86 -2.88
N ASP A 47 -15.66 2.29 -2.59
CA ASP A 47 -16.70 2.99 -1.84
C ASP A 47 -16.24 3.23 -0.40
N ARG A 48 -15.94 4.49 -0.09
CA ARG A 48 -15.48 4.94 1.23
C ARG A 48 -16.64 5.27 2.17
N ALA A 49 -17.88 5.28 1.69
CA ALA A 49 -19.05 5.65 2.50
C ALA A 49 -19.20 4.76 3.74
N ASN A 50 -18.82 3.50 3.61
CA ASN A 50 -18.90 2.49 4.66
C ASN A 50 -17.53 2.01 5.15
N ALA A 51 -16.45 2.74 4.84
CA ALA A 51 -15.08 2.39 5.22
C ALA A 51 -14.81 2.61 6.73
N THR A 52 -15.71 3.29 7.43
CA THR A 52 -15.61 3.57 8.86
C THR A 52 -16.86 3.12 9.58
N LYS A 53 -16.71 2.62 10.80
CA LYS A 53 -17.81 2.25 11.69
C LYS A 53 -18.40 3.50 12.37
N GLU A 54 -19.51 3.32 13.07
CA GLU A 54 -20.18 4.39 13.84
C GLU A 54 -19.28 4.97 14.95
N ASP A 55 -18.30 4.21 15.44
CA ASP A 55 -17.32 4.64 16.43
C ASP A 55 -16.13 5.43 15.84
N GLY A 56 -16.09 5.60 14.51
CA GLY A 56 -15.01 6.28 13.80
C GLY A 56 -13.78 5.42 13.52
N THR A 57 -13.80 4.13 13.84
CA THR A 57 -12.73 3.17 13.48
C THR A 57 -12.91 2.64 12.07
N LEU A 58 -11.85 2.10 11.48
CA LEU A 58 -11.91 1.48 10.15
C LEU A 58 -12.78 0.21 10.16
N ASN A 59 -13.56 0.05 9.10
CA ASN A 59 -14.31 -1.17 8.84
C ASN A 59 -13.59 -2.00 7.77
N ASP A 60 -12.64 -2.81 8.22
CA ASP A 60 -11.80 -3.64 7.34
C ASP A 60 -12.62 -4.58 6.44
N ASP A 61 -13.72 -5.15 6.95
CA ASP A 61 -14.59 -6.05 6.20
C ASP A 61 -15.32 -5.32 5.06
N ASN A 62 -15.84 -4.13 5.34
CA ASN A 62 -16.47 -3.29 4.32
C ASN A 62 -15.46 -2.80 3.29
N ILE A 63 -14.27 -2.37 3.72
CA ILE A 63 -13.20 -1.92 2.82
C ILE A 63 -12.80 -3.08 1.90
N LYS A 64 -12.62 -4.29 2.44
CA LYS A 64 -12.30 -5.48 1.66
C LYS A 64 -13.40 -5.80 0.64
N THR A 65 -14.66 -5.78 1.06
CA THR A 65 -15.82 -6.03 0.18
C THR A 65 -15.91 -4.99 -0.94
N ALA A 66 -15.66 -3.71 -0.62
CA ALA A 66 -15.62 -2.64 -1.60
C ALA A 66 -14.49 -2.85 -2.62
N ILE A 67 -13.29 -3.22 -2.17
CA ILE A 67 -12.17 -3.56 -3.06
C ILE A 67 -12.53 -4.75 -3.95
N GLU A 68 -13.09 -5.83 -3.41
CA GLU A 68 -13.52 -7.00 -4.18
C GLU A 68 -14.57 -6.65 -5.24
N THR A 69 -15.50 -5.74 -4.92
CA THR A 69 -16.50 -5.24 -5.86
C THR A 69 -15.87 -4.48 -7.01
N VAL A 70 -14.90 -3.61 -6.73
CA VAL A 70 -14.15 -2.90 -7.78
C VAL A 70 -13.35 -3.90 -8.62
N LEU A 71 -12.70 -4.89 -8.01
CA LEU A 71 -11.95 -5.92 -8.74
C LEU A 71 -12.85 -6.83 -9.59
N LYS A 72 -14.12 -7.00 -9.19
CA LYS A 72 -15.12 -7.71 -10.00
C LYS A 72 -15.58 -6.88 -11.19
N ALA A 73 -15.72 -5.56 -11.03
CA ALA A 73 -16.07 -4.64 -12.11
C ALA A 73 -14.89 -4.39 -13.07
N PHE A 74 -13.66 -4.39 -12.54
CA PHE A 74 -12.42 -4.11 -13.25
C PHE A 74 -11.43 -5.27 -13.04
N PRO A 75 -11.64 -6.42 -13.71
CA PRO A 75 -10.77 -7.58 -13.55
C PRO A 75 -9.33 -7.30 -14.03
N ASP A 76 -9.14 -6.32 -14.90
CA ASP A 76 -7.86 -5.81 -15.39
C ASP A 76 -7.02 -5.12 -14.31
N PHE A 77 -7.57 -4.88 -13.12
CA PHE A 77 -6.80 -4.35 -11.97
C PHE A 77 -6.01 -5.44 -11.25
N LYS A 78 -6.40 -6.71 -11.41
CA LYS A 78 -5.62 -7.85 -10.90
C LYS A 78 -4.33 -7.98 -11.69
N SER A 79 -3.24 -8.29 -11.01
CA SER A 79 -1.98 -8.64 -11.66
C SER A 79 -2.19 -9.91 -12.46
N THR A 80 -2.03 -9.82 -13.78
CA THR A 80 -1.97 -10.99 -14.67
C THR A 80 -0.64 -11.74 -14.54
N THR A 81 0.35 -11.13 -13.89
CA THR A 81 1.66 -11.72 -13.66
C THR A 81 1.69 -12.26 -12.25
N GLN A 82 1.75 -13.58 -12.12
CA GLN A 82 1.90 -14.26 -10.84
C GLN A 82 3.15 -13.73 -10.14
N ALA A 83 2.96 -13.15 -8.96
CA ALA A 83 3.95 -12.85 -7.91
C ALA A 83 5.41 -12.55 -8.35
N GLY A 84 5.71 -11.26 -8.47
CA GLY A 84 7.06 -10.73 -8.30
C GLY A 84 7.02 -9.57 -7.31
N GLY A 85 6.53 -9.84 -6.10
CA GLY A 85 6.54 -8.86 -5.00
C GLY A 85 7.98 -8.38 -4.77
N PHE A 86 8.14 -7.06 -4.61
CA PHE A 86 9.40 -6.32 -4.58
C PHE A 86 10.05 -6.16 -5.96
N GLN A 87 9.91 -4.98 -6.57
CA GLN A 87 10.97 -4.50 -7.46
C GLN A 87 12.21 -4.29 -6.58
N GLN A 88 13.27 -5.04 -6.88
CA GLN A 88 14.58 -4.90 -6.26
C GLN A 88 15.09 -3.47 -6.48
N ILE A 89 14.88 -2.58 -5.50
CA ILE A 89 15.53 -1.27 -5.47
C ILE A 89 16.95 -1.51 -4.94
N GLY A 90 17.87 -1.76 -5.87
CA GLY A 90 19.29 -1.99 -5.59
C GLY A 90 19.92 -2.89 -6.64
N GLY A 91 20.76 -2.31 -7.50
CA GLY A 91 21.69 -2.99 -8.42
C GLY A 91 21.20 -4.33 -8.96
N GLY A 92 20.40 -4.30 -10.02
CA GLY A 92 19.98 -5.52 -10.72
C GLY A 92 21.20 -6.27 -11.25
N ASN A 93 21.37 -7.51 -10.83
CA ASN A 93 22.18 -8.48 -11.56
C ASN A 93 21.33 -9.72 -11.80
N GLN A 94 20.65 -9.69 -12.95
CA GLN A 94 20.11 -10.88 -13.59
C GLN A 94 21.30 -11.76 -13.99
N GLY A 95 21.39 -12.94 -13.36
CA GLY A 95 22.22 -14.03 -13.86
C GLY A 95 23.37 -14.44 -12.94
N THR A 96 23.57 -15.76 -12.93
CA THR A 96 24.71 -16.53 -12.41
C THR A 96 24.84 -16.69 -10.89
N ALA A 97 24.34 -17.84 -10.44
CA ALA A 97 25.03 -18.83 -9.62
C ALA A 97 26.29 -18.36 -8.87
N GLY A 98 26.26 -18.50 -7.54
CA GLY A 98 27.46 -18.48 -6.70
C GLY A 98 27.18 -17.79 -5.38
N GLY A 99 27.04 -18.59 -4.31
CA GLY A 99 26.83 -18.09 -2.97
C GLY A 99 27.93 -17.12 -2.56
N ASN A 100 27.56 -15.86 -2.37
CA ASN A 100 28.31 -14.93 -1.54
C ASN A 100 27.28 -14.36 -0.55
N GLY A 101 27.59 -14.46 0.74
CA GLY A 101 26.66 -14.22 1.83
C GLY A 101 26.13 -12.79 1.79
N VAL A 102 24.88 -12.64 2.27
CA VAL A 102 24.18 -11.36 2.40
C VAL A 102 25.08 -10.29 3.04
N ASP A 103 25.96 -10.67 3.96
CA ASP A 103 26.93 -9.78 4.62
C ASP A 103 27.89 -9.06 3.67
N ASP A 104 28.42 -9.70 2.61
CA ASP A 104 29.33 -9.01 1.68
C ASP A 104 28.58 -8.01 0.79
N GLN A 105 27.28 -8.24 0.57
CA GLN A 105 26.43 -7.28 -0.12
C GLN A 105 26.09 -6.09 0.80
N LEU A 106 25.83 -6.35 2.08
CA LEU A 106 25.61 -5.29 3.08
C LEU A 106 26.87 -4.44 3.27
N ASP A 107 28.04 -5.06 3.39
CA ASP A 107 29.31 -4.37 3.56
C ASP A 107 29.62 -3.41 2.39
N ASN A 108 29.31 -3.81 1.15
CA ASN A 108 29.47 -2.94 -0.02
C ASN A 108 28.47 -1.79 -0.06
N ILE A 109 27.21 -2.02 0.32
CA ILE A 109 26.18 -0.96 0.37
C ILE A 109 26.52 0.07 1.44
N PHE A 110 27.04 -0.38 2.58
CA PHE A 110 27.40 0.48 3.70
C PHE A 110 28.86 0.96 3.67
N GLY A 111 29.62 0.63 2.61
CA GLY A 111 31.01 1.05 2.44
C GLY A 111 31.98 0.50 3.50
N VAL A 112 31.60 -0.58 4.17
CA VAL A 112 32.41 -1.25 5.19
C VAL A 112 33.45 -2.10 4.48
N LYS A 113 34.71 -1.65 4.47
CA LYS A 113 35.82 -2.48 4.00
C LYS A 113 36.26 -3.39 5.14
N LYS A 114 36.12 -4.71 4.97
CA LYS A 114 36.78 -5.68 5.87
C LYS A 114 38.30 -5.44 5.80
N LYS A 115 38.93 -5.32 6.97
CA LYS A 115 40.38 -5.13 7.11
C LYS A 115 41.13 -6.43 6.83
#